data_AF-A0A2P8VW37-F1
#
_entry.id   AF-A0A2P8VW37-F1
#
_cell.length_a   1.000
_cell.length_b   1.000
_cell.length_c   1.000
_cell.angle_alpha   90.00
_cell.angle_beta   90.00
_cell.angle_gamma   90.00
#
_symmetry.space_group_name_H-M   'P 1'
#
loop_
_entity.id
_entity.type
_entity.pdbx_description
1 polymer ?
#
loop_
_entity_poly.entity_id
_entity_poly.type
_entity_poly.pdbx_seq_one_letter_code
_entity_poly.pdbx_strand_id
1 'polypeptide(L)'
;MAHTPLFRFLQRAVRTAHTARPRTIAPRASSLSRRRFLRYSTLAAGATVATSALAYGDRLRPVADTPAPRIAVVGGGIAGLSAAYHLQKLGLTATVYETKAQVGGRMQSRDDRVVPGLVNDLGGCFVNSDHEDLLSLIDELGLTVFDRSTAIKDDVPATAFYFEGRPIPEADLIAALGPIADQIGQDADLLEEDFDWYATIFDALSVADYLDLHSDKIPEGYVRALLETTIRTEYGVEPEASSALQLLFNLPTVADGVEPISSDEAFLVQGGSGLVPVALAAKLDSQVRTGWRLEGLRSTLTGYQLTFNRGTVEADYVVLALPCAALRQVDLQVELPTGLERFIREVNLGRNEKVFAGFSDRTWHQPTGFTTDAWADQGYSALWEDTQRQSEFRQGVLTFYLGGDEAHLSGDKATEKGPQFVDALKQHIPTLGSPVERFYRTYWGQDRDIGGGYTSFKPGQYTEFSGYLYIESDDPDERQDVAVGNLVFAGEQFSDEYYGFMNGGAQTGRLAAEVVASRVGAIAEVSRPLRRA
;
A
#
# COMPACT_ATOMS: atom_id res chain seq x y z
N MET A 1 16.06 -24.44 -7.47
CA MET A 1 14.79 -24.41 -6.71
C MET A 1 14.69 -22.98 -6.24
N ALA A 2 14.05 -22.13 -7.03
CA ALA A 2 13.90 -20.72 -6.69
C ALA A 2 12.80 -20.65 -5.64
N HIS A 3 13.13 -20.21 -4.42
CA HIS A 3 12.14 -20.06 -3.37
C HIS A 3 11.45 -18.73 -3.64
N THR A 4 10.26 -18.80 -4.24
CA THR A 4 9.53 -17.63 -4.72
C THR A 4 9.05 -16.74 -3.55
N PRO A 5 8.76 -15.46 -3.81
CA PRO A 5 8.57 -14.40 -2.80
C PRO A 5 7.44 -14.67 -1.82
N LEU A 6 6.43 -15.40 -2.29
CA LEU A 6 5.22 -15.70 -1.55
C LEU A 6 5.43 -16.69 -0.39
N PHE A 7 6.44 -17.56 -0.49
CA PHE A 7 6.81 -18.49 0.59
C PHE A 7 7.15 -17.75 1.89
N ARG A 8 7.62 -16.50 1.83
CA ARG A 8 7.94 -15.70 3.02
C ARG A 8 6.74 -14.97 3.60
N PHE A 9 5.84 -14.50 2.75
CA PHE A 9 4.58 -13.87 3.16
C PHE A 9 3.65 -14.88 3.83
N LEU A 10 3.44 -16.05 3.22
CA LEU A 10 2.66 -17.14 3.80
C LEU A 10 3.29 -17.66 5.10
N GLN A 11 4.62 -17.84 5.15
CA GLN A 11 5.31 -18.23 6.38
C GLN A 11 5.14 -17.22 7.51
N ARG A 12 4.97 -15.93 7.20
CA ARG A 12 4.70 -14.89 8.19
C ARG A 12 3.24 -14.92 8.59
N ALA A 13 2.30 -14.91 7.65
CA ALA A 13 0.86 -14.95 7.92
C ALA A 13 0.46 -16.18 8.75
N VAL A 14 0.98 -17.37 8.41
CA VAL A 14 0.78 -18.63 9.16
C VAL A 14 1.44 -18.58 10.54
N ARG A 15 2.64 -17.99 10.68
CA ARG A 15 3.29 -17.82 12.00
C ARG A 15 2.55 -16.82 12.89
N THR A 16 1.97 -15.76 12.32
CA THR A 16 1.17 -14.78 13.05
C THR A 16 -0.16 -15.39 13.49
N ALA A 17 -0.85 -16.12 12.60
CA ALA A 17 -2.08 -16.86 12.91
C ALA A 17 -1.88 -17.93 14.01
N HIS A 18 -0.71 -18.59 14.07
CA HIS A 18 -0.39 -19.58 15.11
C HIS A 18 0.14 -19.01 16.43
N THR A 19 0.39 -17.71 16.55
CA THR A 19 1.00 -17.12 17.76
C THR A 19 0.13 -16.13 18.53
N ALA A 20 -1.19 -16.14 18.30
CA ALA A 20 -2.17 -15.44 19.13
C ALA A 20 -2.00 -15.83 20.61
N ARG A 21 -1.32 -14.93 21.32
CA ARG A 21 -1.29 -14.78 22.76
C ARG A 21 -1.09 -13.29 23.00
N PRO A 22 -1.70 -12.72 24.06
CA PRO A 22 -1.51 -11.32 24.39
C PRO A 22 -0.03 -11.10 24.77
N ARG A 23 0.73 -10.47 23.85
CA ARG A 23 2.08 -10.02 24.18
C ARG A 23 1.97 -8.70 24.90
N THR A 24 2.14 -8.76 26.22
CA THR A 24 2.69 -7.64 26.96
C THR A 24 4.04 -7.27 26.33
N ILE A 25 4.08 -6.13 25.64
CA ILE A 25 5.32 -5.62 25.03
C ILE A 25 6.19 -5.03 26.16
N ALA A 26 6.95 -5.90 26.82
CA ALA A 26 8.25 -5.47 27.32
C ALA A 26 9.19 -5.35 26.10
N PRO A 27 10.04 -4.31 26.02
CA PRO A 27 10.91 -4.10 24.87
C PRO A 27 11.90 -5.27 24.81
N ARG A 28 11.63 -6.24 23.94
CA ARG A 28 12.55 -7.35 23.66
C ARG A 28 13.11 -7.19 22.26
N ALA A 29 14.43 -7.02 22.27
CA ALA A 29 15.33 -6.99 21.14
C ALA A 29 14.96 -8.03 20.07
N SER A 30 14.90 -7.54 18.83
CA SER A 30 14.81 -8.30 17.60
C SER A 30 15.88 -9.40 17.56
N SER A 31 15.42 -10.65 17.54
CA SER A 31 16.26 -11.80 17.24
C SER A 31 16.09 -12.19 15.78
N LEU A 32 17.16 -11.93 15.01
CA LEU A 32 17.45 -12.27 13.60
C LEU A 32 16.89 -11.24 12.59
N SER A 33 17.68 -10.46 11.83
CA SER A 33 19.11 -10.55 11.52
C SER A 33 19.92 -9.38 12.10
N ARG A 34 20.71 -9.67 13.14
CA ARG A 34 21.80 -8.78 13.62
C ARG A 34 22.91 -8.54 12.58
N ARG A 35 22.77 -9.05 11.34
CA ARG A 35 23.76 -8.93 10.26
C ARG A 35 23.50 -7.76 9.29
N ARG A 36 22.28 -7.22 9.21
CA ARG A 36 21.97 -6.07 8.33
C ARG A 36 22.21 -4.71 9.01
N PHE A 37 21.92 -4.58 10.31
CA PHE A 37 22.12 -3.32 11.05
C PHE A 37 23.62 -2.96 11.27
N LEU A 38 24.49 -3.97 11.47
CA LEU A 38 25.92 -3.76 11.69
C LEU A 38 26.71 -3.38 10.41
N ARG A 39 26.10 -3.45 9.21
CA ARG A 39 26.76 -3.02 7.96
C ARG A 39 26.61 -1.52 7.66
N TYR A 40 25.64 -0.84 8.28
CA TYR A 40 25.41 0.59 8.08
C TYR A 40 25.66 1.46 9.33
N SER A 41 25.91 0.86 10.50
CA SER A 41 26.07 1.62 11.77
C SER A 41 27.49 1.65 12.38
N THR A 42 28.51 1.05 11.76
CA THR A 42 29.89 1.05 12.31
C THR A 42 30.85 2.07 11.66
N LEU A 43 30.37 3.24 11.22
CA LEU A 43 31.24 4.33 10.72
C LEU A 43 31.29 5.59 11.61
N ALA A 44 30.80 5.54 12.85
CA ALA A 44 30.95 6.67 13.78
C ALA A 44 31.18 6.23 15.24
N ALA A 45 32.41 5.80 15.58
CA ALA A 45 33.17 6.12 16.81
C ALA A 45 34.30 5.10 17.15
N GLY A 46 35.56 5.48 16.91
CA GLY A 46 36.68 5.29 17.87
C GLY A 46 37.38 3.93 18.10
N ALA A 47 38.40 3.63 17.27
CA ALA A 47 39.78 3.20 17.62
C ALA A 47 40.14 1.78 18.18
N THR A 48 40.71 0.91 17.32
CA THR A 48 42.10 0.33 17.32
C THR A 48 42.25 -1.16 16.88
N VAL A 49 42.90 -1.34 15.71
CA VAL A 49 43.84 -2.40 15.25
C VAL A 49 43.41 -3.88 15.21
N ALA A 50 43.19 -4.42 13.99
CA ALA A 50 44.07 -5.43 13.35
C ALA A 50 43.53 -5.88 11.96
N THR A 51 44.06 -5.26 10.91
CA THR A 51 44.45 -5.83 9.60
C THR A 51 43.75 -7.09 9.06
N SER A 52 42.80 -6.88 8.14
CA SER A 52 42.75 -7.54 6.82
C SER A 52 41.70 -6.84 5.93
N ALA A 53 41.92 -5.55 5.69
CA ALA A 53 41.22 -4.79 4.65
C ALA A 53 41.83 -5.17 3.29
N LEU A 54 41.17 -6.08 2.57
CA LEU A 54 41.33 -6.20 1.13
C LEU A 54 40.54 -5.07 0.47
N ALA A 55 41.27 -3.97 0.25
CA ALA A 55 41.12 -2.95 -0.78
C ALA A 55 39.81 -2.95 -1.61
N TYR A 56 38.83 -2.15 -1.18
CA TYR A 56 37.85 -1.51 -2.08
C TYR A 56 37.71 0.00 -1.83
N GLY A 57 38.68 0.57 -1.12
CA GLY A 57 38.73 1.99 -0.76
C GLY A 57 40.04 2.60 -1.24
N ASP A 58 40.22 2.68 -2.56
CA ASP A 58 41.02 3.72 -3.21
C ASP A 58 40.96 3.52 -4.72
N ARG A 59 40.02 4.21 -5.37
CA ARG A 59 40.06 4.74 -6.75
C ARG A 59 38.67 5.17 -7.26
N LEU A 60 37.94 5.97 -6.48
CA LEU A 60 37.06 6.98 -7.09
C LEU A 60 37.88 8.28 -7.16
N ARG A 61 38.75 8.36 -8.17
CA ARG A 61 39.16 9.68 -8.66
C ARG A 61 37.90 10.33 -9.22
N PRO A 62 37.64 11.63 -9.00
CA PRO A 62 36.64 12.33 -9.79
C PRO A 62 37.08 12.17 -11.24
N VAL A 63 36.30 11.46 -12.06
CA VAL A 63 36.39 11.63 -13.51
C VAL A 63 35.78 13.01 -13.77
N ALA A 64 36.60 14.03 -13.58
CA ALA A 64 36.30 15.39 -13.99
C ALA A 64 36.24 15.37 -15.52
N ASP A 65 35.04 15.12 -16.06
CA ASP A 65 34.50 15.63 -17.33
C ASP A 65 33.18 14.95 -17.77
N THR A 66 32.61 14.01 -17.00
CA THR A 66 31.28 13.48 -17.34
C THR A 66 30.21 14.33 -16.63
N PRO A 67 29.24 14.94 -17.36
CA PRO A 67 28.12 15.62 -16.73
C PRO A 67 27.37 14.65 -15.80
N ALA A 68 26.87 15.17 -14.67
CA ALA A 68 26.01 14.39 -13.80
C ALA A 68 24.79 13.86 -14.60
N PRO A 69 24.37 12.60 -14.38
CA PRO A 69 23.25 12.02 -15.11
C PRO A 69 21.97 12.78 -14.81
N ARG A 70 21.14 12.98 -15.84
CA ARG A 70 19.83 13.61 -15.72
C ARG A 70 18.81 12.54 -15.36
N ILE A 71 18.28 12.60 -14.14
CA ILE A 71 17.31 11.64 -13.63
C ILE A 71 15.96 12.34 -13.49
N ALA A 72 14.93 11.82 -14.17
CA ALA A 72 13.56 12.29 -14.05
C ALA A 72 12.72 11.25 -13.28
N VAL A 73 11.98 11.69 -12.27
CA VAL A 73 10.97 10.88 -11.58
C VAL A 73 9.61 11.47 -11.88
N VAL A 74 8.67 10.66 -12.37
CA VAL A 74 7.33 11.11 -12.75
C VAL A 74 6.32 10.57 -11.75
N GLY A 75 5.67 11.47 -11.01
CA GLY A 75 4.74 11.17 -9.93
C GLY A 75 5.28 11.63 -8.57
N GLY A 76 4.59 12.58 -7.93
CA GLY A 76 4.86 13.08 -6.58
C GLY A 76 4.07 12.37 -5.49
N GLY A 77 3.74 11.09 -5.71
CA GLY A 77 3.25 10.18 -4.67
C GLY A 77 4.40 9.58 -3.85
N ILE A 78 4.06 8.73 -2.87
CA ILE A 78 5.06 8.11 -1.98
C ILE A 78 6.16 7.36 -2.73
N ALA A 79 5.84 6.66 -3.82
CA ALA A 79 6.83 5.93 -4.61
C ALA A 79 7.86 6.84 -5.29
N GLY A 80 7.42 7.89 -5.99
CA GLY A 80 8.34 8.81 -6.65
C GLY A 80 9.13 9.66 -5.67
N LEU A 81 8.52 10.10 -4.58
CA LEU A 81 9.21 10.85 -3.53
C LEU A 81 10.23 9.98 -2.77
N SER A 82 9.88 8.73 -2.47
CA SER A 82 10.81 7.74 -1.90
C SER A 82 11.99 7.53 -2.86
N ALA A 83 11.73 7.29 -4.15
CA ALA A 83 12.79 7.12 -5.14
C ALA A 83 13.76 8.31 -5.19
N ALA A 84 13.25 9.53 -5.27
CA ALA A 84 14.09 10.74 -5.28
C ALA A 84 14.87 10.91 -3.96
N TYR A 85 14.26 10.61 -2.82
CA TYR A 85 14.89 10.72 -1.51
C TYR A 85 16.04 9.71 -1.34
N HIS A 86 15.83 8.46 -1.75
CA HIS A 86 16.87 7.43 -1.72
C HIS A 86 17.99 7.72 -2.74
N LEU A 87 17.67 8.24 -3.92
CA LEU A 87 18.70 8.74 -4.87
C LEU A 87 19.55 9.85 -4.23
N GLN A 88 18.93 10.82 -3.55
CA GLN A 88 19.63 11.89 -2.85
C GLN A 88 20.58 11.33 -1.77
N LYS A 89 20.13 10.33 -0.99
CA LYS A 89 20.98 9.63 0.01
C LYS A 89 22.17 8.92 -0.64
N LEU A 90 22.03 8.47 -1.89
CA LEU A 90 23.08 7.85 -2.69
C LEU A 90 23.95 8.87 -3.46
N GLY A 91 23.74 10.17 -3.26
CA GLY A 91 24.51 11.24 -3.90
C GLY A 91 24.08 11.56 -5.34
N LEU A 92 22.90 11.09 -5.76
CA LEU A 92 22.30 11.36 -7.07
C LEU A 92 21.11 12.30 -6.92
N THR A 93 21.03 13.31 -7.78
CA THR A 93 19.93 14.28 -7.77
C THR A 93 18.93 13.94 -8.87
N ALA A 94 17.65 13.83 -8.51
CA ALA A 94 16.57 13.62 -9.46
C ALA A 94 15.60 14.80 -9.45
N THR A 95 14.96 15.08 -10.59
CA THR A 95 13.83 16.02 -10.64
C THR A 95 12.53 15.25 -10.61
N VAL A 96 11.68 15.53 -9.61
CA VAL A 96 10.35 14.94 -9.47
C VAL A 96 9.32 15.83 -10.17
N TYR A 97 8.55 15.26 -11.09
CA TYR A 97 7.47 15.95 -11.80
C TYR A 97 6.13 15.45 -11.30
N GLU A 98 5.33 16.36 -10.73
CA GLU A 98 4.01 16.08 -10.18
C GLU A 98 2.94 16.84 -10.96
N THR A 99 1.88 16.14 -11.37
CA THR A 99 0.78 16.71 -12.15
C THR A 99 -0.01 17.76 -11.36
N LYS A 100 -0.31 17.49 -10.10
CA LYS A 100 -1.14 18.34 -9.24
C LYS A 100 -0.33 19.49 -8.64
N ALA A 101 -1.04 20.43 -8.02
CA ALA A 101 -0.42 21.55 -7.32
C ALA A 101 0.28 21.14 -6.01
N GLN A 102 -0.05 19.96 -5.47
CA GLN A 102 0.46 19.42 -4.23
C GLN A 102 0.88 17.96 -4.45
N VAL A 103 1.92 17.55 -3.73
CA VAL A 103 2.36 16.14 -3.67
C VAL A 103 1.39 15.30 -2.82
N GLY A 104 1.58 13.98 -2.86
CA GLY A 104 0.92 13.03 -1.97
C GLY A 104 0.19 11.90 -2.70
N GLY A 105 -0.24 12.12 -3.94
CA GLY A 105 -0.98 11.10 -4.70
C GLY A 105 -2.22 10.62 -3.94
N ARG A 106 -2.25 9.32 -3.60
CA ARG A 106 -3.30 8.67 -2.80
C ARG A 106 -3.13 8.80 -1.28
N MET A 107 -2.14 9.56 -0.80
CA MET A 107 -1.96 9.90 0.62
C MET A 107 -2.31 11.37 0.82
N GLN A 108 -3.54 11.65 1.22
CA GLN A 108 -4.05 13.01 1.41
C GLN A 108 -4.75 13.13 2.76
N SER A 109 -4.36 14.12 3.55
CA SER A 109 -5.01 14.48 4.81
C SER A 109 -5.55 15.91 4.75
N ARG A 110 -6.72 16.15 5.35
CA ARG A 110 -7.38 17.45 5.39
C ARG A 110 -8.03 17.68 6.74
N ASP A 111 -7.98 18.90 7.25
CA ASP A 111 -8.59 19.33 8.51
C ASP A 111 -9.80 20.27 8.31
N ASP A 112 -10.20 20.50 7.06
CA ASP A 112 -11.19 21.50 6.66
C ASP A 112 -12.47 20.90 6.05
N ARG A 113 -12.52 19.59 5.81
CA ARG A 113 -13.57 18.95 4.98
C ARG A 113 -14.80 18.49 5.75
N VAL A 114 -14.61 17.91 6.93
CA VAL A 114 -15.70 17.25 7.68
C VAL A 114 -15.97 18.02 8.96
N VAL A 115 -15.07 17.98 9.92
CA VAL A 115 -15.14 18.78 11.14
C VAL A 115 -13.91 19.68 11.17
N PRO A 116 -14.06 21.02 11.08
CA PRO A 116 -12.95 21.96 11.08
C PRO A 116 -12.04 21.76 12.29
N GLY A 117 -10.75 21.61 12.01
CA GLY A 117 -9.70 21.37 13.00
C GLY A 117 -9.47 19.89 13.34
N LEU A 118 -10.31 18.96 12.85
CA LEU A 118 -10.04 17.53 12.91
C LEU A 118 -9.46 17.05 11.59
N VAL A 119 -8.26 16.49 11.65
CA VAL A 119 -7.58 15.91 10.49
C VAL A 119 -8.24 14.60 10.11
N ASN A 120 -8.60 14.48 8.82
CA ASN A 120 -9.11 13.27 8.21
C ASN A 120 -8.20 12.81 7.07
N ASP A 121 -7.94 11.50 7.01
CA ASP A 121 -7.18 10.89 5.92
C ASP A 121 -8.13 10.50 4.78
N LEU A 122 -8.15 11.31 3.73
CA LEU A 122 -8.96 11.10 2.54
C LEU A 122 -8.52 9.87 1.75
N GLY A 123 -7.26 9.48 1.87
CA GLY A 123 -6.64 8.38 1.12
C GLY A 123 -6.17 7.23 2.01
N GLY A 124 -5.03 6.61 1.69
CA GLY A 124 -4.44 5.58 2.55
C GLY A 124 -4.15 6.11 3.95
N CYS A 125 -4.48 5.36 5.01
CA CYS A 125 -4.39 5.84 6.39
C CYS A 125 -3.75 4.85 7.37
N PHE A 126 -3.96 3.55 7.17
CA PHE A 126 -3.45 2.51 8.06
C PHE A 126 -2.01 2.12 7.74
N VAL A 127 -1.24 1.86 8.79
CA VAL A 127 0.16 1.44 8.73
C VAL A 127 0.32 0.19 9.58
N ASN A 128 0.83 -0.88 8.96
CA ASN A 128 1.02 -2.15 9.64
C ASN A 128 2.37 -2.20 10.35
N SER A 129 2.52 -3.10 11.32
CA SER A 129 3.79 -3.28 12.04
C SER A 129 4.95 -3.76 11.17
N ASP A 130 4.65 -4.36 10.02
CA ASP A 130 5.62 -4.87 9.05
C ASP A 130 5.85 -3.93 7.86
N HIS A 131 5.27 -2.72 7.86
CA HIS A 131 5.51 -1.69 6.86
C HIS A 131 6.88 -1.01 7.05
N GLU A 132 7.96 -1.78 6.96
CA GLU A 132 9.33 -1.37 7.32
C GLU A 132 9.78 -0.09 6.57
N ASP A 133 9.53 -0.01 5.26
CA ASP A 133 9.92 1.14 4.44
C ASP A 133 9.17 2.40 4.85
N LEU A 134 7.85 2.31 5.05
CA LEU A 134 7.06 3.46 5.46
C LEU A 134 7.41 3.91 6.89
N LEU A 135 7.55 2.97 7.83
CA LEU A 135 7.92 3.25 9.22
C LEU A 135 9.32 3.87 9.31
N SER A 136 10.28 3.39 8.52
CA SER A 136 11.62 3.98 8.42
C SER A 136 11.56 5.41 7.91
N LEU A 137 10.75 5.70 6.88
CA LEU A 137 10.58 7.06 6.38
C LEU A 137 9.92 7.97 7.43
N ILE A 138 8.91 7.48 8.14
CA ILE A 138 8.25 8.24 9.23
C ILE A 138 9.29 8.65 10.29
N ASP A 139 10.13 7.71 10.75
CA ASP A 139 11.18 7.97 11.74
C ASP A 139 12.23 8.97 11.23
N GLU A 140 12.76 8.75 10.02
CA GLU A 140 13.77 9.63 9.42
C GLU A 140 13.28 11.07 9.19
N LEU A 141 11.97 11.24 8.98
CA LEU A 141 11.32 12.54 8.82
C LEU A 141 10.96 13.21 10.15
N GLY A 142 11.15 12.51 11.29
CA GLY A 142 10.80 13.00 12.62
C GLY A 142 9.28 13.08 12.84
N LEU A 143 8.51 12.28 12.10
CA LEU A 143 7.08 12.11 12.30
C LEU A 143 6.84 11.01 13.35
N THR A 144 5.65 10.98 13.94
CA THR A 144 5.28 9.96 14.93
C THR A 144 4.04 9.22 14.51
N VAL A 145 3.89 7.99 15.00
CA VAL A 145 2.67 7.20 14.85
C VAL A 145 1.83 7.20 16.12
N PHE A 146 0.53 7.02 15.94
CA PHE A 146 -0.44 6.71 16.96
C PHE A 146 -0.71 5.20 16.94
N ASP A 147 -0.56 4.55 18.09
CA ASP A 147 -0.88 3.14 18.30
C ASP A 147 -2.38 2.98 18.55
N ARG A 148 -3.08 2.32 17.61
CA ARG A 148 -4.54 2.12 17.69
C ARG A 148 -4.96 1.26 18.87
N SER A 149 -4.10 0.38 19.39
CA SER A 149 -4.44 -0.43 20.55
C SER A 149 -4.72 0.44 21.78
N THR A 150 -4.17 1.66 21.83
CA THR A 150 -4.39 2.62 22.92
C THR A 150 -5.77 3.29 22.85
N ALA A 151 -6.47 3.19 21.72
CA ALA A 151 -7.82 3.70 21.58
C ALA A 151 -8.86 2.76 22.21
N ILE A 152 -8.56 1.45 22.30
CA ILE A 152 -9.47 0.39 22.74
C ILE A 152 -9.93 0.62 24.19
N LYS A 153 -11.22 0.41 24.45
CA LYS A 153 -11.85 0.59 25.77
C LYS A 153 -12.40 -0.74 26.25
N ASP A 154 -12.08 -1.14 27.49
CA ASP A 154 -12.41 -2.47 28.02
C ASP A 154 -13.93 -2.81 27.97
N ASP A 155 -14.81 -1.83 28.17
CA ASP A 155 -16.26 -2.03 28.21
C ASP A 155 -16.97 -1.80 26.85
N VAL A 156 -16.21 -1.62 25.77
CA VAL A 156 -16.73 -1.36 24.42
C VAL A 156 -16.03 -2.31 23.45
N PRO A 157 -16.74 -3.00 22.54
CA PRO A 157 -16.09 -3.81 21.52
C PRO A 157 -15.01 -3.00 20.77
N ALA A 158 -13.86 -3.60 20.47
CA ALA A 158 -12.88 -2.96 19.59
C ALA A 158 -13.49 -2.82 18.19
N THR A 159 -13.88 -3.98 17.64
CA THR A 159 -14.56 -4.14 16.36
C THR A 159 -15.99 -4.65 16.56
N ALA A 160 -16.92 -4.22 15.69
CA ALA A 160 -18.28 -4.77 15.64
C ALA A 160 -18.64 -5.34 14.25
N PHE A 161 -19.56 -6.29 14.21
CA PHE A 161 -20.00 -6.94 12.97
C PHE A 161 -21.52 -6.81 12.83
N TYR A 162 -21.98 -6.23 11.72
CA TYR A 162 -23.39 -5.94 11.46
C TYR A 162 -23.81 -6.53 10.12
N PHE A 163 -24.30 -7.77 10.13
CA PHE A 163 -24.69 -8.49 8.92
C PHE A 163 -26.13 -8.96 9.01
N GLU A 164 -26.79 -9.12 7.87
CA GLU A 164 -28.18 -9.59 7.78
C GLU A 164 -29.15 -8.74 8.62
N GLY A 165 -28.84 -7.44 8.78
CA GLY A 165 -29.65 -6.50 9.56
C GLY A 165 -29.60 -6.67 11.08
N ARG A 166 -28.61 -7.38 11.63
CA ARG A 166 -28.42 -7.57 13.07
C ARG A 166 -26.94 -7.53 13.48
N PRO A 167 -26.62 -7.24 14.75
CA PRO A 167 -25.27 -7.48 15.26
C PRO A 167 -24.96 -8.98 15.31
N ILE A 168 -23.76 -9.35 14.88
CA ILE A 168 -23.21 -10.71 14.99
C ILE A 168 -22.22 -10.71 16.16
N PRO A 169 -22.47 -11.50 17.23
CA PRO A 169 -21.49 -11.68 18.29
C PRO A 169 -20.19 -12.25 17.73
N GLU A 170 -19.04 -11.73 18.17
CA GLU A 170 -17.72 -12.16 17.68
C GLU A 170 -17.50 -13.67 17.88
N ALA A 171 -17.95 -14.23 19.01
CA ALA A 171 -17.84 -15.67 19.27
C ALA A 171 -18.62 -16.53 18.24
N ASP A 172 -19.79 -16.06 17.79
CA ASP A 172 -20.58 -16.75 16.77
C ASP A 172 -19.92 -16.63 15.39
N LEU A 173 -19.30 -15.47 15.12
CA LEU A 173 -18.55 -15.26 13.89
C LEU A 173 -17.31 -16.16 13.83
N ILE A 174 -16.51 -16.23 14.90
CA ILE A 174 -15.35 -17.13 15.01
C ILE A 174 -15.76 -18.58 14.75
N ALA A 175 -16.83 -19.04 15.41
CA ALA A 175 -17.30 -20.41 15.28
C ALA A 175 -17.76 -20.72 13.83
N ALA A 176 -18.41 -19.77 13.16
CA ALA A 176 -18.91 -19.96 11.79
C ALA A 176 -17.82 -19.78 10.72
N LEU A 177 -16.79 -18.97 10.98
CA LEU A 177 -15.67 -18.71 10.06
C LEU A 177 -14.61 -19.82 10.09
N GLY A 178 -14.48 -20.54 11.21
CA GLY A 178 -13.47 -21.58 11.41
C GLY A 178 -13.32 -22.59 10.26
N PRO A 179 -14.39 -23.26 9.77
CA PRO A 179 -14.25 -24.29 8.75
C PRO A 179 -13.69 -23.79 7.41
N ILE A 180 -14.08 -22.60 6.96
CA ILE A 180 -13.55 -22.00 5.72
C ILE A 180 -12.15 -21.42 5.94
N ALA A 181 -11.87 -20.85 7.12
CA ALA A 181 -10.53 -20.39 7.48
C ALA A 181 -9.52 -21.56 7.51
N ASP A 182 -9.91 -22.71 8.07
CA ASP A 182 -9.08 -23.93 8.07
C ASP A 182 -8.78 -24.42 6.65
N GLN A 183 -9.74 -24.31 5.72
CA GLN A 183 -9.52 -24.67 4.32
C GLN A 183 -8.56 -23.70 3.63
N ILE A 184 -8.78 -22.39 3.81
CA ILE A 184 -7.93 -21.34 3.27
C ILE A 184 -6.48 -21.51 3.79
N GLY A 185 -6.31 -21.88 5.07
CA GLY A 185 -5.00 -22.21 5.64
C GLY A 185 -4.33 -23.43 4.98
N GLN A 186 -5.09 -24.50 4.70
CA GLN A 186 -4.56 -25.67 3.98
C GLN A 186 -4.14 -25.33 2.55
N ASP A 187 -4.91 -24.48 1.86
CA ASP A 187 -4.59 -24.06 0.49
C ASP A 187 -3.40 -23.10 0.45
N ALA A 188 -3.20 -22.30 1.50
CA ALA A 188 -1.97 -21.55 1.72
C ALA A 188 -0.76 -22.45 1.95
N ASP A 189 -0.88 -23.53 2.72
CA ASP A 189 0.20 -24.50 2.90
C ASP A 189 0.62 -25.15 1.56
N LEU A 190 -0.33 -25.38 0.64
CA LEU A 190 -0.01 -25.87 -0.72
C LEU A 190 0.80 -24.86 -1.53
N LEU A 191 0.44 -23.58 -1.44
CA LEU A 191 1.21 -22.50 -2.07
C LEU A 191 2.63 -22.39 -1.51
N GLU A 192 2.84 -22.73 -0.23
CA GLU A 192 4.19 -22.84 0.33
C GLU A 192 4.97 -24.05 -0.19
N GLU A 193 4.29 -25.17 -0.46
CA GLU A 193 4.91 -26.39 -0.96
C GLU A 193 5.41 -26.24 -2.41
N ASP A 194 4.55 -25.77 -3.32
CA ASP A 194 4.86 -25.54 -4.73
C ASP A 194 4.06 -24.38 -5.30
N PHE A 195 4.59 -23.17 -5.09
CA PHE A 195 3.94 -21.94 -5.55
C PHE A 195 3.66 -21.95 -7.05
N ASP A 196 4.63 -22.30 -7.89
CA ASP A 196 4.49 -22.19 -9.35
C ASP A 196 3.32 -23.05 -9.87
N TRP A 197 3.13 -24.24 -9.28
CA TRP A 197 2.03 -25.12 -9.61
C TRP A 197 0.70 -24.63 -9.02
N TYR A 198 0.62 -24.47 -7.71
CA TYR A 198 -0.65 -24.20 -7.02
C TYR A 198 -1.16 -22.78 -7.26
N ALA A 199 -0.26 -21.79 -7.43
CA ALA A 199 -0.67 -20.43 -7.75
C ALA A 199 -1.40 -20.38 -9.09
N THR A 200 -0.96 -21.14 -10.10
CA THR A 200 -1.63 -21.19 -11.40
C THR A 200 -3.06 -21.75 -11.28
N ILE A 201 -3.28 -22.70 -10.37
CA ILE A 201 -4.60 -23.30 -10.14
C ILE A 201 -5.52 -22.32 -9.42
N PHE A 202 -5.07 -21.74 -8.30
CA PHE A 202 -5.89 -20.82 -7.53
C PHE A 202 -6.10 -19.49 -8.25
N ASP A 203 -5.12 -18.99 -8.98
CA ASP A 203 -5.26 -17.76 -9.75
C ASP A 203 -6.31 -17.88 -10.85
N ALA A 204 -6.52 -19.08 -11.41
CA ALA A 204 -7.55 -19.31 -12.42
C ALA A 204 -8.98 -19.18 -11.87
N LEU A 205 -9.17 -19.23 -10.55
CA LEU A 205 -10.46 -19.06 -9.89
C LEU A 205 -10.69 -17.59 -9.51
N SER A 206 -11.94 -17.16 -9.59
CA SER A 206 -12.35 -15.96 -8.83
C SER A 206 -12.53 -16.28 -7.35
N VAL A 207 -12.53 -15.26 -6.50
CA VAL A 207 -12.91 -15.43 -5.08
C VAL A 207 -14.32 -16.02 -4.99
N ALA A 208 -15.27 -15.55 -5.81
CA ALA A 208 -16.62 -16.11 -5.85
C ALA A 208 -16.62 -17.61 -6.18
N ASP A 209 -15.88 -18.04 -7.22
CA ASP A 209 -15.79 -19.45 -7.60
C ASP A 209 -15.18 -20.30 -6.48
N TYR A 210 -14.16 -19.78 -5.79
CA TYR A 210 -13.52 -20.46 -4.66
C TYR A 210 -14.49 -20.62 -3.48
N LEU A 211 -15.25 -19.57 -3.13
CA LEU A 211 -16.26 -19.65 -2.07
C LEU A 211 -17.41 -20.59 -2.42
N ASP A 212 -17.84 -20.63 -3.69
CA ASP A 212 -18.87 -21.55 -4.15
C ASP A 212 -18.39 -23.01 -4.10
N LEU A 213 -17.12 -23.27 -4.48
CA LEU A 213 -16.47 -24.59 -4.38
C LEU A 213 -16.42 -25.12 -2.94
N HIS A 214 -16.31 -24.22 -1.96
CA HIS A 214 -16.23 -24.53 -0.54
C HIS A 214 -17.49 -24.13 0.24
N SER A 215 -18.63 -24.03 -0.45
CA SER A 215 -19.92 -23.66 0.17
C SER A 215 -20.36 -24.61 1.29
N ASP A 216 -19.88 -25.86 1.30
CA ASP A 216 -20.10 -26.82 2.38
C ASP A 216 -19.41 -26.43 3.70
N LYS A 217 -18.43 -25.52 3.65
CA LYS A 217 -17.66 -25.00 4.80
C LYS A 217 -18.11 -23.60 5.23
N ILE A 218 -19.16 -23.06 4.61
CA ILE A 218 -19.71 -21.74 4.90
C ILE A 218 -21.14 -21.93 5.43
N PRO A 219 -21.30 -22.22 6.73
CA PRO A 219 -22.58 -22.63 7.29
C PRO A 219 -23.61 -21.50 7.36
N GLU A 220 -23.15 -20.24 7.39
CA GLU A 220 -23.98 -19.06 7.64
C GLU A 220 -23.78 -18.00 6.55
N GLY A 221 -24.86 -17.34 6.13
CA GLY A 221 -24.85 -16.34 5.05
C GLY A 221 -23.91 -15.16 5.34
N TYR A 222 -23.90 -14.69 6.59
CA TYR A 222 -23.01 -13.61 7.03
C TYR A 222 -21.52 -13.94 6.93
N VAL A 223 -21.12 -15.23 6.93
CA VAL A 223 -19.71 -15.61 6.73
C VAL A 223 -19.30 -15.34 5.29
N ARG A 224 -20.13 -15.75 4.32
CA ARG A 224 -19.92 -15.42 2.92
C ARG A 224 -19.89 -13.91 2.72
N ALA A 225 -20.87 -13.20 3.29
CA ALA A 225 -20.96 -11.75 3.18
C ALA A 225 -19.68 -11.07 3.71
N LEU A 226 -19.16 -11.49 4.86
CA LEU A 226 -17.90 -10.97 5.40
C LEU A 226 -16.73 -11.17 4.44
N LEU A 227 -16.54 -12.38 3.92
CA LEU A 227 -15.42 -12.70 3.00
C LEU A 227 -15.50 -11.90 1.70
N GLU A 228 -16.70 -11.73 1.14
CA GLU A 228 -16.90 -10.91 -0.06
C GLU A 228 -16.69 -9.42 0.23
N THR A 229 -17.15 -8.95 1.39
CA THR A 229 -16.91 -7.58 1.87
C THR A 229 -15.43 -7.29 2.07
N THR A 230 -14.65 -8.25 2.57
CA THR A 230 -13.18 -8.15 2.62
C THR A 230 -12.58 -7.86 1.24
N ILE A 231 -13.03 -8.55 0.19
CA ILE A 231 -12.53 -8.29 -1.18
C ILE A 231 -12.88 -6.90 -1.67
N ARG A 232 -14.10 -6.43 -1.38
CA ARG A 232 -14.51 -5.06 -1.72
C ARG A 232 -13.67 -4.03 -0.97
N THR A 233 -13.40 -4.24 0.31
CA THR A 233 -12.55 -3.35 1.12
C THR A 233 -11.11 -3.30 0.58
N GLU A 234 -10.44 -4.44 0.47
CA GLU A 234 -8.99 -4.47 0.13
C GLU A 234 -8.70 -4.19 -1.34
N TYR A 235 -9.59 -4.62 -2.24
CA TYR A 235 -9.30 -4.60 -3.68
C TYR A 235 -10.28 -3.76 -4.49
N GLY A 236 -11.35 -3.26 -3.88
CA GLY A 236 -12.30 -2.36 -4.54
C GLY A 236 -13.02 -2.99 -5.73
N VAL A 237 -13.12 -4.31 -5.78
CA VAL A 237 -13.78 -5.05 -6.86
C VAL A 237 -14.76 -6.06 -6.30
N GLU A 238 -15.69 -6.51 -7.14
CA GLU A 238 -16.56 -7.62 -6.79
C GLU A 238 -15.77 -8.95 -6.73
N PRO A 239 -16.18 -9.92 -5.89
CA PRO A 239 -15.51 -11.20 -5.72
C PRO A 239 -15.30 -11.99 -7.03
N GLU A 240 -16.21 -11.88 -8.00
CA GLU A 240 -16.11 -12.51 -9.33
C GLU A 240 -15.00 -11.92 -10.19
N ALA A 241 -14.57 -10.69 -9.88
CA ALA A 241 -13.53 -9.96 -10.61
C ALA A 241 -12.16 -10.00 -9.92
N SER A 242 -12.05 -10.66 -8.75
CA SER A 242 -10.82 -10.81 -7.98
C SER A 242 -10.30 -12.24 -8.10
N SER A 243 -9.00 -12.40 -8.33
CA SER A 243 -8.33 -13.71 -8.23
C SER A 243 -8.50 -14.33 -6.84
N ALA A 244 -8.69 -15.65 -6.74
CA ALA A 244 -8.78 -16.32 -5.45
C ALA A 244 -7.47 -16.25 -4.64
N LEU A 245 -6.32 -16.06 -5.31
CA LEU A 245 -5.04 -15.82 -4.63
C LEU A 245 -5.10 -14.62 -3.69
N GLN A 246 -5.85 -13.58 -4.05
CA GLN A 246 -6.02 -12.40 -3.20
C GLN A 246 -6.76 -12.72 -1.89
N LEU A 247 -7.69 -13.68 -1.90
CA LEU A 247 -8.31 -14.19 -0.67
C LEU A 247 -7.32 -15.02 0.14
N LEU A 248 -6.55 -15.88 -0.52
CA LEU A 248 -5.55 -16.73 0.14
C LEU A 248 -4.37 -15.92 0.72
N PHE A 249 -4.07 -14.74 0.18
CA PHE A 249 -3.08 -13.84 0.77
C PHE A 249 -3.67 -13.02 1.92
N ASN A 250 -4.97 -12.79 1.89
CA ASN A 250 -5.67 -12.07 2.94
C ASN A 250 -6.30 -13.01 3.97
N LEU A 251 -5.50 -13.96 4.48
CA LEU A 251 -5.94 -15.05 5.35
C LEU A 251 -6.74 -14.50 6.56
N PRO A 252 -8.03 -14.86 6.71
CA PRO A 252 -8.75 -14.51 7.92
C PRO A 252 -8.17 -15.28 9.11
N THR A 253 -7.85 -14.58 10.20
CA THR A 253 -7.35 -15.24 11.43
C THR A 253 -8.45 -15.28 12.49
N VAL A 254 -8.56 -16.42 13.19
CA VAL A 254 -9.65 -16.73 14.15
C VAL A 254 -9.14 -17.17 15.53
N ALA A 255 -7.88 -16.85 15.87
CA ALA A 255 -7.21 -17.47 17.00
C ALA A 255 -7.68 -16.95 18.38
N ASP A 256 -7.45 -15.66 18.70
CA ASP A 256 -7.94 -15.01 19.94
C ASP A 256 -9.01 -13.93 19.65
N GLY A 257 -9.43 -13.78 18.40
CA GLY A 257 -10.37 -12.79 17.86
C GLY A 257 -10.56 -12.98 16.35
N VAL A 258 -11.40 -12.17 15.70
CA VAL A 258 -11.54 -12.17 14.23
C VAL A 258 -10.74 -11.02 13.61
N GLU A 259 -9.76 -11.34 12.79
CA GLU A 259 -9.13 -10.39 11.85
C GLU A 259 -9.58 -10.76 10.43
N PRO A 260 -10.52 -10.01 9.81
CA PRO A 260 -11.05 -10.32 8.49
C PRO A 260 -10.02 -10.19 7.36
N ILE A 261 -8.89 -9.56 7.64
CA ILE A 261 -7.79 -9.26 6.72
C ILE A 261 -6.46 -9.57 7.41
N SER A 262 -5.46 -10.03 6.66
CA SER A 262 -4.08 -10.25 7.14
C SER A 262 -3.31 -8.93 7.22
N SER A 263 -3.88 -7.95 7.93
CA SER A 263 -3.34 -6.61 8.13
C SER A 263 -3.66 -6.19 9.57
N ASP A 264 -2.62 -5.99 10.39
CA ASP A 264 -2.81 -5.60 11.79
C ASP A 264 -3.27 -4.14 11.94
N GLU A 265 -3.11 -3.35 10.86
CA GLU A 265 -3.44 -1.93 10.77
C GLU A 265 -3.02 -1.13 12.01
N ALA A 266 -1.91 -1.52 12.65
CA ALA A 266 -1.60 -1.19 14.04
C ALA A 266 -1.51 0.32 14.31
N PHE A 267 -1.12 1.08 13.28
CA PHE A 267 -0.74 2.48 13.42
C PHE A 267 -1.50 3.42 12.48
N LEU A 268 -1.63 4.67 12.95
CA LEU A 268 -1.96 5.84 12.14
C LEU A 268 -0.82 6.85 12.24
N VAL A 269 -0.53 7.61 11.19
CA VAL A 269 0.43 8.72 11.29
C VAL A 269 -0.18 9.87 12.10
N GLN A 270 0.49 10.32 13.16
CA GLN A 270 0.04 11.47 13.95
C GLN A 270 -0.04 12.71 13.05
N GLY A 271 -1.20 13.38 13.03
CA GLY A 271 -1.44 14.52 12.13
C GLY A 271 -1.76 14.15 10.68
N GLY A 272 -1.88 12.86 10.35
CA GLY A 272 -2.35 12.36 9.06
C GLY A 272 -1.25 11.84 8.14
N SER A 273 -1.58 10.79 7.38
CA SER A 273 -0.67 10.10 6.45
C SER A 273 -0.08 11.02 5.36
N GLY A 274 -0.83 12.04 4.95
CA GLY A 274 -0.42 13.03 3.94
C GLY A 274 0.77 13.88 4.37
N LEU A 275 1.12 13.89 5.66
CA LEU A 275 2.35 14.55 6.14
C LEU A 275 3.62 13.85 5.64
N VAL A 276 3.61 12.53 5.42
CA VAL A 276 4.79 11.78 4.97
C VAL A 276 5.29 12.29 3.60
N PRO A 277 4.47 12.31 2.52
CA PRO A 277 4.93 12.85 1.24
C PRO A 277 5.23 14.35 1.28
N VAL A 278 4.53 15.13 2.10
CA VAL A 278 4.83 16.56 2.29
C VAL A 278 6.22 16.76 2.91
N ALA A 279 6.55 15.98 3.95
CA ALA A 279 7.85 16.03 4.61
C ALA A 279 8.98 15.54 3.70
N LEU A 280 8.75 14.50 2.89
CA LEU A 280 9.70 14.07 1.86
C LEU A 280 9.97 15.18 0.83
N ALA A 281 8.91 15.79 0.29
CA ALA A 281 9.06 16.89 -0.66
C ALA A 281 9.84 18.06 -0.06
N ALA A 282 9.67 18.36 1.23
CA ALA A 282 10.45 19.38 1.93
C ALA A 282 11.94 19.03 2.05
N LYS A 283 12.32 17.74 2.19
CA LYS A 283 13.73 17.29 2.15
C LYS A 283 14.34 17.38 0.76
N LEU A 284 13.50 17.22 -0.27
CA LEU A 284 13.90 17.26 -1.67
C LEU A 284 14.00 18.69 -2.23
N ASP A 285 13.35 19.66 -1.57
CA ASP A 285 13.41 21.10 -1.85
C ASP A 285 13.21 21.40 -3.36
N SER A 286 14.18 22.03 -4.01
CA SER A 286 14.13 22.44 -5.42
C SER A 286 14.03 21.31 -6.45
N GLN A 287 14.09 20.04 -6.02
CA GLN A 287 13.94 18.88 -6.90
C GLN A 287 12.48 18.65 -7.34
N VAL A 288 11.49 19.15 -6.60
CA VAL A 288 10.07 18.86 -6.88
C VAL A 288 9.43 19.96 -7.73
N ARG A 289 8.81 19.56 -8.84
CA ARG A 289 8.10 20.44 -9.78
C ARG A 289 6.62 20.04 -9.89
N THR A 290 5.76 20.80 -9.22
CA THR A 290 4.30 20.61 -9.25
C THR A 290 3.64 21.29 -10.45
N GLY A 291 2.47 20.80 -10.88
CA GLY A 291 1.76 21.30 -12.06
C GLY A 291 2.32 20.82 -13.41
N TRP A 292 3.22 19.82 -13.41
CA TRP A 292 3.86 19.24 -14.58
C TRP A 292 3.26 17.87 -14.88
N ARG A 293 2.28 17.82 -15.79
CA ARG A 293 1.65 16.59 -16.25
C ARG A 293 2.43 15.99 -17.41
N LEU A 294 2.86 14.74 -17.30
CA LEU A 294 3.46 14.00 -18.40
C LEU A 294 2.37 13.68 -19.45
N GLU A 295 2.66 13.99 -20.72
CA GLU A 295 1.76 13.75 -21.85
C GLU A 295 2.37 12.76 -22.84
N GLY A 296 3.70 12.71 -22.94
CA GLY A 296 4.40 11.74 -23.78
C GLY A 296 5.80 11.43 -23.26
N LEU A 297 6.28 10.24 -23.60
CA LEU A 297 7.64 9.78 -23.31
C LEU A 297 8.14 9.06 -24.56
N ARG A 298 9.30 9.46 -25.09
CA ARG A 298 9.93 8.74 -26.20
C ARG A 298 11.40 8.45 -25.96
N SER A 299 11.87 7.33 -26.50
CA SER A 299 13.30 7.02 -26.54
C SER A 299 14.03 7.99 -27.48
N THR A 300 15.25 8.37 -27.12
CA THR A 300 16.18 9.10 -27.98
C THR A 300 17.47 8.29 -28.14
N LEU A 301 18.41 8.77 -28.95
CA LEU A 301 19.71 8.09 -29.13
C LEU A 301 20.54 8.00 -27.83
N THR A 302 20.29 8.89 -26.87
CA THR A 302 21.12 9.04 -25.66
C THR A 302 20.33 8.94 -24.35
N GLY A 303 19.04 8.64 -24.41
CA GLY A 303 18.17 8.60 -23.23
C GLY A 303 16.70 8.73 -23.61
N TYR A 304 16.00 9.66 -22.98
CA TYR A 304 14.56 9.86 -23.12
C TYR A 304 14.21 11.33 -23.23
N GLN A 305 13.19 11.61 -24.02
CA GLN A 305 12.51 12.90 -24.05
C GLN A 305 11.12 12.76 -23.42
N LEU A 306 10.86 13.57 -22.39
CA LEU A 306 9.59 13.67 -21.70
C LEU A 306 8.87 14.94 -22.16
N THR A 307 7.67 14.79 -22.69
CA THR A 307 6.79 15.90 -23.06
C THR A 307 5.78 16.11 -21.95
N PHE A 308 5.81 17.30 -21.34
CA PHE A 308 4.86 17.74 -20.34
C PHE A 308 3.99 18.88 -20.89
N ASN A 309 2.85 19.11 -20.24
CA ASN A 309 1.97 20.27 -20.51
C ASN A 309 2.68 21.65 -20.40
N ARG A 310 3.86 21.71 -19.76
CA ARG A 310 4.65 22.93 -19.55
C ARG A 310 5.93 23.00 -20.38
N GLY A 311 6.19 21.99 -21.22
CA GLY A 311 7.38 21.93 -22.05
C GLY A 311 8.02 20.55 -22.05
N THR A 312 9.23 20.49 -22.57
CA THR A 312 9.94 19.22 -22.79
C THR A 312 11.20 19.15 -21.92
N VAL A 313 11.50 17.95 -21.44
CA VAL A 313 12.69 17.65 -20.62
C VAL A 313 13.41 16.45 -21.22
N GLU A 314 14.73 16.48 -21.19
CA GLU A 314 15.58 15.35 -21.55
C GLU A 314 16.13 14.69 -20.29
N ALA A 315 16.12 13.36 -20.26
CA ALA A 315 16.63 12.56 -19.15
C ALA A 315 17.44 11.36 -19.65
N ASP A 316 18.44 10.95 -18.89
CA ASP A 316 19.23 9.75 -19.16
C ASP A 316 18.60 8.52 -18.47
N TYR A 317 17.91 8.77 -17.34
CA TYR A 317 17.14 7.79 -16.56
C TYR A 317 15.76 8.34 -16.24
N VAL A 318 14.76 7.48 -16.29
CA VAL A 318 13.37 7.83 -15.97
C VAL A 318 12.81 6.81 -14.98
N VAL A 319 12.25 7.29 -13.87
CA VAL A 319 11.42 6.49 -12.96
C VAL A 319 9.97 6.89 -13.19
N LEU A 320 9.15 5.97 -13.68
CA LEU A 320 7.70 6.13 -13.80
C LEU A 320 7.03 5.62 -12.53
N ALA A 321 6.59 6.55 -11.67
CA ALA A 321 5.92 6.28 -10.40
C ALA A 321 4.42 6.66 -10.46
N LEU A 322 3.75 6.28 -11.56
CA LEU A 322 2.35 6.57 -11.83
C LEU A 322 1.53 5.27 -11.74
N PRO A 323 0.26 5.33 -11.28
CA PRO A 323 -0.66 4.19 -11.44
C PRO A 323 -0.84 3.84 -12.92
N CYS A 324 -1.08 2.56 -13.23
CA CYS A 324 -1.29 2.10 -14.62
C CYS A 324 -2.43 2.87 -15.33
N ALA A 325 -3.49 3.24 -14.62
CA ALA A 325 -4.59 4.03 -15.16
C ALA A 325 -4.16 5.43 -15.66
N ALA A 326 -3.22 6.08 -14.96
CA ALA A 326 -2.64 7.35 -15.38
C ALA A 326 -1.61 7.13 -16.52
N LEU A 327 -0.81 6.07 -16.42
CA LEU A 327 0.21 5.76 -17.41
C LEU A 327 -0.37 5.46 -18.80
N ARG A 328 -1.56 4.84 -18.88
CA ARG A 328 -2.31 4.61 -20.15
C ARG A 328 -2.66 5.90 -20.91
N GLN A 329 -2.65 7.04 -20.24
CA GLN A 329 -2.98 8.33 -20.84
C GLN A 329 -1.74 9.05 -21.40
N VAL A 330 -0.55 8.50 -21.16
CA VAL A 330 0.72 9.00 -21.68
C VAL A 330 0.99 8.36 -23.04
N ASP A 331 1.37 9.16 -24.04
CA ASP A 331 1.88 8.65 -25.31
C ASP A 331 3.28 8.03 -25.10
N LEU A 332 3.33 6.72 -24.87
CA LEU A 332 4.56 5.96 -24.65
C LEU A 332 5.14 5.48 -25.99
N GLN A 333 6.10 6.23 -26.52
CA GLN A 333 6.89 5.89 -27.71
C GLN A 333 8.25 5.27 -27.29
N VAL A 334 8.17 4.22 -26.48
CA VAL A 334 9.32 3.44 -25.98
C VAL A 334 9.06 1.96 -26.26
N GLU A 335 10.09 1.19 -26.57
CA GLU A 335 9.95 -0.26 -26.77
C GLU A 335 9.81 -0.95 -25.41
N LEU A 336 8.65 -1.57 -25.16
CA LEU A 336 8.38 -2.34 -23.95
C LEU A 336 8.17 -3.82 -24.32
N PRO A 337 8.53 -4.77 -23.43
CA PRO A 337 8.13 -6.15 -23.59
C PRO A 337 6.59 -6.25 -23.66
N THR A 338 6.07 -7.10 -24.55
CA THR A 338 4.63 -7.27 -24.74
C THR A 338 3.89 -7.57 -23.44
N GLY A 339 4.49 -8.35 -22.53
CA GLY A 339 3.89 -8.62 -21.22
C GLY A 339 3.75 -7.38 -20.34
N LEU A 340 4.71 -6.45 -20.38
CA LEU A 340 4.65 -5.20 -19.62
C LEU A 340 3.65 -4.21 -20.23
N GLU A 341 3.54 -4.15 -21.55
CA GLU A 341 2.47 -3.39 -22.22
C GLU A 341 1.09 -3.91 -21.81
N ARG A 342 0.94 -5.24 -21.74
CA ARG A 342 -0.28 -5.90 -21.25
C ARG A 342 -0.54 -5.58 -19.79
N PHE A 343 0.46 -5.69 -18.92
CA PHE A 343 0.36 -5.31 -17.51
C PHE A 343 -0.20 -3.89 -17.37
N ILE A 344 0.44 -2.92 -18.02
CA ILE A 344 0.02 -1.51 -17.98
C ILE A 344 -1.42 -1.36 -18.48
N ARG A 345 -1.83 -2.07 -19.54
CA ARG A 345 -3.17 -1.97 -20.13
C ARG A 345 -4.26 -2.71 -19.34
N GLU A 346 -3.93 -3.81 -18.68
CA GLU A 346 -4.91 -4.80 -18.19
C GLU A 346 -5.04 -4.84 -16.67
N VAL A 347 -4.00 -4.50 -15.90
CA VAL A 347 -4.04 -4.44 -14.43
C VAL A 347 -4.73 -3.15 -14.00
N ASN A 348 -5.85 -3.28 -13.28
CA ASN A 348 -6.70 -2.14 -12.94
C ASN A 348 -6.63 -1.80 -11.45
N LEU A 349 -7.01 -0.57 -11.14
CA LEU A 349 -7.34 -0.20 -9.78
C LEU A 349 -8.78 -0.61 -9.49
N GLY A 350 -9.03 -1.05 -8.26
CA GLY A 350 -10.34 -1.13 -7.66
C GLY A 350 -11.03 0.21 -7.55
N ARG A 351 -12.29 0.17 -7.15
CA ARG A 351 -13.14 1.32 -6.87
C ARG A 351 -13.38 1.35 -5.38
N ASN A 352 -12.64 2.22 -4.69
CA ASN A 352 -12.87 2.47 -3.29
C ASN A 352 -13.14 3.95 -3.05
N GLU A 353 -14.12 4.24 -2.22
CA GLU A 353 -14.44 5.60 -1.80
C GLU A 353 -14.76 5.66 -0.30
N LYS A 354 -14.44 6.80 0.31
CA LYS A 354 -14.78 7.12 1.70
C LYS A 354 -15.93 8.11 1.72
N VAL A 355 -16.93 7.84 2.54
CA VAL A 355 -17.96 8.79 2.94
C VAL A 355 -17.79 9.09 4.42
N PHE A 356 -17.43 10.32 4.74
CA PHE A 356 -17.21 10.78 6.10
C PHE A 356 -18.48 11.39 6.67
N ALA A 357 -18.74 11.13 7.94
CA ALA A 357 -19.80 11.77 8.73
C ALA A 357 -19.22 12.38 10.00
N GLY A 358 -19.37 13.70 10.17
CA GLY A 358 -18.95 14.40 11.37
C GLY A 358 -20.00 14.38 12.48
N PHE A 359 -19.57 14.20 13.73
CA PHE A 359 -20.41 14.17 14.93
C PHE A 359 -19.88 15.12 16.01
N SER A 360 -20.78 15.63 16.86
CA SER A 360 -20.41 16.43 18.03
C SER A 360 -19.78 15.59 19.15
N ASP A 361 -20.04 14.28 19.12
CA ASP A 361 -19.80 13.32 20.19
C ASP A 361 -19.53 11.92 19.62
N ARG A 362 -18.61 11.19 20.25
CA ARG A 362 -18.28 9.79 19.92
C ARG A 362 -19.25 8.81 20.58
N THR A 363 -20.54 8.97 20.28
CA THR A 363 -21.63 8.16 20.85
C THR A 363 -21.61 6.69 20.44
N TRP A 364 -20.81 6.31 19.43
CA TRP A 364 -20.56 4.91 19.07
C TRP A 364 -19.66 4.17 20.07
N HIS A 365 -18.96 4.88 20.98
CA HIS A 365 -18.19 4.26 22.08
C HIS A 365 -19.10 3.73 23.19
N GLN A 366 -19.79 2.62 22.93
CA GLN A 366 -20.72 1.99 23.87
C GLN A 366 -20.91 0.49 23.54
N PRO A 367 -21.51 -0.32 24.42
CA PRO A 367 -21.54 -1.78 24.27
C PRO A 367 -22.15 -2.33 22.96
N THR A 368 -23.09 -1.61 22.34
CA THR A 368 -23.68 -2.00 21.03
C THR A 368 -22.93 -1.42 19.82
N GLY A 369 -21.94 -0.57 20.08
CA GLY A 369 -21.08 0.05 19.08
C GLY A 369 -19.68 -0.57 19.08
N PHE A 370 -18.67 0.26 18.85
CA PHE A 370 -17.29 -0.15 18.67
C PHE A 370 -16.35 1.00 19.03
N THR A 371 -15.05 0.69 19.17
CA THR A 371 -14.03 1.68 19.50
C THR A 371 -13.17 2.06 18.30
N THR A 372 -12.86 1.09 17.44
CA THR A 372 -11.98 1.27 16.28
C THR A 372 -12.78 1.24 14.99
N ASP A 373 -13.45 0.13 14.71
CA ASP A 373 -14.06 -0.17 13.41
C ASP A 373 -15.27 -1.12 13.49
N ALA A 374 -15.97 -1.25 12.38
CA ALA A 374 -17.04 -2.22 12.21
C ALA A 374 -17.19 -2.64 10.75
N TRP A 375 -17.68 -3.86 10.55
CA TRP A 375 -17.92 -4.47 9.24
C TRP A 375 -19.40 -4.67 9.01
N ALA A 376 -19.88 -4.42 7.78
CA ALA A 376 -21.30 -4.50 7.49
C ALA A 376 -21.61 -4.83 6.03
N ASP A 377 -22.90 -5.13 5.77
CA ASP A 377 -23.49 -5.38 4.44
C ASP A 377 -24.60 -4.35 4.11
N GLN A 378 -24.45 -3.10 4.57
CA GLN A 378 -25.52 -2.08 4.56
C GLN A 378 -25.33 -1.00 3.46
N GLY A 379 -24.75 -1.39 2.33
CA GLY A 379 -24.38 -0.48 1.23
C GLY A 379 -23.04 0.24 1.45
N TYR A 380 -22.27 -0.22 2.44
CA TYR A 380 -20.86 0.04 2.66
C TYR A 380 -20.24 -1.22 3.24
N SER A 381 -18.97 -1.48 2.91
CA SER A 381 -18.24 -2.69 3.28
C SER A 381 -17.70 -2.64 4.72
N ALA A 382 -17.15 -1.49 5.11
CA ALA A 382 -16.58 -1.30 6.43
C ALA A 382 -16.82 0.14 6.91
N LEU A 383 -16.66 0.37 8.20
CA LEU A 383 -16.55 1.71 8.75
C LEU A 383 -15.53 1.76 9.89
N TRP A 384 -14.95 2.93 10.12
CA TRP A 384 -14.05 3.13 11.26
C TRP A 384 -14.13 4.56 11.80
N GLU A 385 -13.63 4.73 13.01
CA GLU A 385 -13.40 6.04 13.57
C GLU A 385 -12.13 6.67 12.98
N ASP A 386 -12.29 7.71 12.18
CA ASP A 386 -11.18 8.38 11.49
C ASP A 386 -10.33 9.24 12.44
N THR A 387 -10.88 9.58 13.60
CA THR A 387 -10.34 10.56 14.56
C THR A 387 -9.78 9.91 15.84
N GLN A 388 -9.44 8.62 15.80
CA GLN A 388 -8.87 7.89 16.95
C GLN A 388 -7.64 8.60 17.54
N ARG A 389 -6.71 9.05 16.68
CA ARG A 389 -5.47 9.77 17.05
C ARG A 389 -5.65 11.22 17.53
N GLN A 390 -6.89 11.65 17.77
CA GLN A 390 -7.30 13.00 18.12
C GLN A 390 -8.29 12.96 19.31
N SER A 391 -7.97 12.15 20.33
CA SER A 391 -8.84 11.86 21.48
C SER A 391 -9.04 13.05 22.42
N GLU A 392 -8.24 14.11 22.28
CA GLU A 392 -8.40 15.37 23.00
C GLU A 392 -9.66 16.15 22.59
N PHE A 393 -10.26 15.81 21.44
CA PHE A 393 -11.50 16.39 20.96
C PHE A 393 -12.70 15.51 21.28
N ARG A 394 -13.78 16.16 21.74
CA ARG A 394 -15.08 15.51 21.98
C ARG A 394 -15.77 15.10 20.67
N GLN A 395 -15.61 15.93 19.64
CA GLN A 395 -16.09 15.63 18.29
C GLN A 395 -15.38 14.40 17.71
N GLY A 396 -16.03 13.76 16.75
CA GLY A 396 -15.43 12.64 16.02
C GLY A 396 -15.95 12.56 14.60
N VAL A 397 -15.25 11.78 13.78
CA VAL A 397 -15.64 11.48 12.41
C VAL A 397 -15.67 9.97 12.24
N LEU A 398 -16.77 9.46 11.68
CA LEU A 398 -16.84 8.11 11.17
C LEU A 398 -16.61 8.14 9.66
N THR A 399 -15.79 7.21 9.18
CA THR A 399 -15.62 6.93 7.75
C THR A 399 -16.41 5.68 7.41
N PHE A 400 -17.36 5.80 6.50
CA PHE A 400 -18.00 4.67 5.82
C PHE A 400 -17.22 4.38 4.54
N TYR A 401 -16.81 3.14 4.37
CA TYR A 401 -15.93 2.73 3.30
C TYR A 401 -16.67 1.86 2.28
N LEU A 402 -16.55 2.27 1.03
CA LEU A 402 -17.26 1.68 -0.09
C LEU A 402 -16.25 0.98 -0.98
N GLY A 403 -16.55 -0.24 -1.39
CA GLY A 403 -15.75 -1.02 -2.34
C GLY A 403 -16.60 -1.53 -3.50
N GLY A 404 -15.98 -1.71 -4.67
CA GLY A 404 -16.64 -2.33 -5.82
C GLY A 404 -17.89 -1.56 -6.28
N ASP A 405 -19.00 -2.27 -6.42
CA ASP A 405 -20.26 -1.71 -6.87
C ASP A 405 -20.90 -0.78 -5.83
N GLU A 406 -20.56 -0.90 -4.54
CA GLU A 406 -21.03 0.04 -3.51
C GLU A 406 -20.57 1.47 -3.79
N ALA A 407 -19.35 1.63 -4.28
CA ALA A 407 -18.81 2.93 -4.67
C ALA A 407 -19.56 3.50 -5.90
N HIS A 408 -20.05 2.65 -6.80
CA HIS A 408 -20.80 3.06 -8.00
C HIS A 408 -22.27 3.39 -7.69
N LEU A 409 -22.96 2.49 -6.99
CA LEU A 409 -24.40 2.52 -6.73
C LEU A 409 -24.79 3.55 -5.65
N SER A 410 -23.83 4.02 -4.88
CA SER A 410 -24.04 5.07 -3.88
C SER A 410 -24.33 6.44 -4.52
N GLY A 411 -24.01 6.67 -5.80
CA GLY A 411 -24.21 7.98 -6.45
C GLY A 411 -23.29 9.07 -5.88
N ASP A 412 -23.31 10.27 -6.46
CA ASP A 412 -22.18 11.20 -6.29
C ASP A 412 -22.19 12.01 -4.98
N LYS A 413 -23.34 12.24 -4.32
CA LYS A 413 -23.39 13.22 -3.21
C LYS A 413 -23.31 12.59 -1.83
N ALA A 414 -22.28 12.98 -1.07
CA ALA A 414 -22.12 12.62 0.34
C ALA A 414 -23.34 12.96 1.20
N THR A 415 -24.00 14.09 0.93
CA THR A 415 -25.19 14.55 1.66
C THR A 415 -26.45 13.74 1.37
N GLU A 416 -26.46 12.95 0.30
CA GLU A 416 -27.60 12.07 -0.03
C GLU A 416 -27.40 10.68 0.60
N LYS A 417 -26.18 10.14 0.55
CA LYS A 417 -25.87 8.80 1.10
C LYS A 417 -25.45 8.77 2.55
N GLY A 418 -24.68 9.74 3.00
CA GLY A 418 -24.20 9.81 4.37
C GLY A 418 -25.32 9.67 5.41
N PRO A 419 -26.45 10.38 5.29
CA PRO A 419 -27.60 10.17 6.18
C PRO A 419 -28.15 8.74 6.15
N GLN A 420 -28.21 8.09 4.98
CA GLN A 420 -28.69 6.71 4.84
C GLN A 420 -27.78 5.73 5.58
N PHE A 421 -26.46 5.89 5.47
CA PHE A 421 -25.49 5.05 6.19
C PHE A 421 -25.56 5.26 7.70
N VAL A 422 -25.69 6.51 8.14
CA VAL A 422 -25.87 6.83 9.57
C VAL A 422 -27.19 6.25 10.10
N ASP A 423 -28.27 6.32 9.32
CA ASP A 423 -29.57 5.75 9.72
C ASP A 423 -29.55 4.21 9.73
N ALA A 424 -28.78 3.57 8.84
CA ALA A 424 -28.53 2.14 8.89
C ALA A 424 -27.75 1.75 10.17
N LEU A 425 -26.69 2.50 10.51
CA LEU A 425 -25.91 2.29 11.74
C LEU A 425 -26.75 2.51 13.02
N LYS A 426 -27.69 3.47 13.02
CA LYS A 426 -28.62 3.70 14.14
C LYS A 426 -29.52 2.50 14.44
N GLN A 427 -29.75 1.60 13.48
CA GLN A 427 -30.53 0.38 13.74
C GLN A 427 -29.81 -0.53 14.74
N HIS A 428 -28.47 -0.51 14.75
CA HIS A 428 -27.62 -1.28 15.67
C HIS A 428 -27.18 -0.48 16.89
N ILE A 429 -27.09 0.85 16.72
CA ILE A 429 -26.66 1.79 17.74
C ILE A 429 -27.76 2.85 17.96
N PRO A 430 -28.88 2.53 18.65
CA PRO A 430 -30.04 3.43 18.74
C PRO A 430 -29.77 4.80 19.40
N THR A 431 -28.75 4.85 20.25
CA THR A 431 -28.29 6.08 20.95
C THR A 431 -27.23 6.85 20.17
N LEU A 432 -26.90 6.44 18.94
CA LEU A 432 -26.00 7.17 18.06
C LEU A 432 -26.55 8.58 17.82
N GLY A 433 -25.72 9.58 18.12
CA GLY A 433 -26.04 10.98 17.94
C GLY A 433 -26.29 11.33 16.47
N SER A 434 -26.99 12.43 16.23
CA SER A 434 -27.15 12.94 14.87
C SER A 434 -25.84 13.57 14.36
N PRO A 435 -25.50 13.39 13.07
CA PRO A 435 -24.34 14.02 12.48
C PRO A 435 -24.56 15.53 12.39
N VAL A 436 -23.50 16.33 12.44
CA VAL A 436 -23.56 17.81 12.35
C VAL A 436 -23.75 18.32 10.91
N GLU A 437 -24.46 17.55 10.09
CA GLU A 437 -24.73 17.76 8.65
C GLU A 437 -23.49 18.00 7.76
N ARG A 438 -22.30 17.63 8.25
CA ARG A 438 -21.06 17.70 7.46
C ARG A 438 -20.66 16.32 6.99
N PHE A 439 -21.08 16.03 5.77
CA PHE A 439 -20.67 14.85 5.04
C PHE A 439 -19.67 15.23 3.96
N TYR A 440 -18.65 14.39 3.79
CA TYR A 440 -17.68 14.51 2.70
C TYR A 440 -17.55 13.17 2.00
N ARG A 441 -17.32 13.17 0.70
CA ARG A 441 -17.07 11.98 -0.10
C ARG A 441 -15.80 12.15 -0.90
N THR A 442 -15.00 11.11 -0.99
CA THR A 442 -13.87 11.05 -1.93
C THR A 442 -14.32 10.67 -3.33
N TYR A 443 -13.50 10.99 -4.33
CA TYR A 443 -13.78 10.72 -5.73
C TYR A 443 -12.52 10.19 -6.43
N TRP A 444 -11.84 9.23 -5.80
CA TRP A 444 -10.59 8.65 -6.31
C TRP A 444 -10.77 8.02 -7.69
N GLY A 445 -11.92 7.38 -7.94
CA GLY A 445 -12.25 6.80 -9.25
C GLY A 445 -12.47 7.83 -10.36
N GLN A 446 -12.84 9.07 -10.02
CA GLN A 446 -13.06 10.16 -10.98
C GLN A 446 -11.80 11.02 -11.20
N ASP A 447 -10.79 10.87 -10.34
CA ASP A 447 -9.55 11.59 -10.45
C ASP A 447 -8.72 11.06 -11.61
N ARG A 448 -8.68 11.80 -12.72
CA ARG A 448 -8.01 11.38 -13.96
C ARG A 448 -6.54 10.97 -13.75
N ASP A 449 -5.84 11.58 -12.80
CA ASP A 449 -4.42 11.34 -12.58
C ASP A 449 -4.16 10.21 -11.55
N ILE A 450 -5.23 9.54 -11.07
CA ILE A 450 -5.18 8.40 -10.15
C ILE A 450 -6.01 7.22 -10.71
N GLY A 451 -7.30 7.43 -10.92
CA GLY A 451 -8.19 6.50 -11.63
C GLY A 451 -8.85 5.41 -10.78
N GLY A 452 -8.69 5.42 -9.45
CA GLY A 452 -9.27 4.40 -8.57
C GLY A 452 -8.64 4.33 -7.18
N GLY A 453 -9.01 3.26 -6.47
CA GLY A 453 -8.47 2.84 -5.18
C GLY A 453 -7.14 2.09 -5.36
N TYR A 454 -7.10 0.83 -4.96
CA TYR A 454 -5.89 0.01 -4.87
C TYR A 454 -5.76 -0.95 -6.05
N THR A 455 -4.56 -1.47 -6.30
CA THR A 455 -4.33 -2.46 -7.38
C THR A 455 -5.09 -3.76 -7.10
N SER A 456 -5.68 -4.34 -8.14
CA SER A 456 -6.33 -5.66 -8.08
C SER A 456 -6.07 -6.45 -9.36
N PHE A 457 -5.97 -7.77 -9.21
CA PHE A 457 -5.77 -8.75 -10.26
C PHE A 457 -7.04 -9.57 -10.49
N LYS A 458 -7.43 -9.70 -11.75
CA LYS A 458 -8.47 -10.63 -12.18
C LYS A 458 -7.97 -12.07 -12.13
N PRO A 459 -8.87 -13.07 -12.17
CA PRO A 459 -8.47 -14.45 -12.32
C PRO A 459 -7.50 -14.65 -13.50
N GLY A 460 -6.36 -15.26 -13.21
CA GLY A 460 -5.26 -15.58 -14.12
C GLY A 460 -4.24 -14.46 -14.33
N GLN A 461 -4.49 -13.25 -13.83
CA GLN A 461 -3.58 -12.12 -14.07
C GLN A 461 -2.39 -12.10 -13.11
N TYR A 462 -2.53 -12.59 -11.89
CA TYR A 462 -1.45 -12.48 -10.90
C TYR A 462 -0.24 -13.30 -11.35
N THR A 463 -0.45 -14.56 -11.69
CA THR A 463 0.61 -15.47 -12.17
C THR A 463 1.14 -15.03 -13.53
N GLU A 464 0.26 -14.60 -14.44
CA GLU A 464 0.64 -14.08 -15.77
C GLU A 464 1.59 -12.88 -15.69
N PHE A 465 1.41 -12.02 -14.69
CA PHE A 465 2.17 -10.78 -14.55
C PHE A 465 3.21 -10.79 -13.43
N SER A 466 3.38 -11.90 -12.73
CA SER A 466 4.35 -12.05 -11.63
C SER A 466 5.78 -11.62 -12.00
N GLY A 467 6.19 -11.77 -13.27
CA GLY A 467 7.47 -11.30 -13.80
C GLY A 467 7.66 -9.77 -13.85
N TYR A 468 6.66 -8.99 -13.48
CA TYR A 468 6.68 -7.53 -13.41
C TYR A 468 6.46 -7.00 -11.99
N LEU A 469 6.63 -7.82 -10.97
CA LEU A 469 6.64 -7.39 -9.58
C LEU A 469 8.09 -7.27 -9.07
N TYR A 470 8.38 -6.32 -8.20
CA TYR A 470 9.66 -6.31 -7.50
C TYR A 470 9.73 -7.51 -6.59
N ILE A 471 10.89 -8.17 -6.54
CA ILE A 471 11.17 -9.23 -5.57
C ILE A 471 12.41 -8.84 -4.80
N GLU A 472 12.24 -8.62 -3.49
CA GLU A 472 13.34 -8.31 -2.60
C GLU A 472 13.89 -9.60 -1.94
N SER A 473 15.04 -10.07 -2.43
CA SER A 473 15.74 -11.24 -1.87
C SER A 473 17.17 -10.93 -1.44
N ASP A 474 17.63 -11.65 -0.41
CA ASP A 474 19.06 -11.71 -0.08
C ASP A 474 19.83 -12.51 -1.14
N ASP A 475 19.15 -13.41 -1.85
CA ASP A 475 19.70 -14.13 -2.99
C ASP A 475 19.58 -13.29 -4.27
N PRO A 476 20.69 -12.86 -4.90
CA PRO A 476 20.64 -12.11 -6.15
C PRO A 476 19.91 -12.83 -7.29
N ASP A 477 19.90 -14.16 -7.30
CA ASP A 477 19.26 -14.95 -8.35
C ASP A 477 17.72 -14.95 -8.23
N GLU A 478 17.20 -14.58 -7.06
CA GLU A 478 15.77 -14.44 -6.80
C GLU A 478 15.28 -12.98 -6.89
N ARG A 479 16.19 -12.01 -7.01
CA ARG A 479 15.81 -10.60 -7.12
C ARG A 479 15.17 -10.32 -8.47
N GLN A 480 14.11 -9.53 -8.43
CA GLN A 480 13.43 -9.06 -9.63
C GLN A 480 13.22 -7.56 -9.54
N ASP A 481 13.65 -6.87 -10.59
CA ASP A 481 13.47 -5.43 -10.74
C ASP A 481 12.52 -5.15 -11.91
N VAL A 482 11.78 -4.04 -11.84
CA VAL A 482 10.84 -3.67 -12.89
C VAL A 482 11.42 -2.54 -13.74
N ALA A 483 12.19 -2.90 -14.77
CA ALA A 483 12.85 -1.92 -15.62
C ALA A 483 13.17 -2.41 -17.04
N VAL A 484 13.16 -1.48 -18.00
CA VAL A 484 13.57 -1.68 -19.41
C VAL A 484 14.69 -0.70 -19.76
N GLY A 485 15.92 -1.19 -19.97
CA GLY A 485 17.07 -0.34 -20.28
C GLY A 485 17.36 0.67 -19.16
N ASN A 486 16.94 1.93 -19.32
CA ASN A 486 17.09 3.01 -18.32
C ASN A 486 15.74 3.58 -17.84
N LEU A 487 14.64 2.96 -18.24
CA LEU A 487 13.29 3.25 -17.81
C LEU A 487 12.92 2.29 -16.67
N VAL A 488 12.69 2.83 -15.48
CA VAL A 488 12.39 2.07 -14.27
C VAL A 488 10.96 2.38 -13.84
N PHE A 489 10.24 1.38 -13.36
CA PHE A 489 8.86 1.53 -12.90
C PHE A 489 8.80 1.42 -11.37
N ALA A 490 7.93 2.20 -10.75
CA ALA A 490 7.70 2.19 -9.31
C ALA A 490 6.22 2.48 -9.01
N GLY A 491 5.80 2.21 -7.79
CA GLY A 491 4.39 2.29 -7.38
C GLY A 491 3.95 0.96 -6.77
N GLU A 492 2.96 1.02 -5.87
CA GLU A 492 2.47 -0.16 -5.15
C GLU A 492 2.03 -1.29 -6.09
N GLN A 493 1.56 -0.99 -7.29
CA GLN A 493 1.13 -2.01 -8.25
C GLN A 493 2.26 -2.95 -8.69
N PHE A 494 3.51 -2.54 -8.47
CA PHE A 494 4.71 -3.32 -8.78
C PHE A 494 5.31 -3.98 -7.53
N SER A 495 4.70 -3.87 -6.35
CA SER A 495 5.16 -4.57 -5.15
C SER A 495 4.60 -6.00 -5.16
N ASP A 496 5.42 -6.97 -4.82
CA ASP A 496 4.99 -8.36 -4.63
C ASP A 496 4.26 -8.56 -3.29
N GLU A 497 4.78 -7.96 -2.21
CA GLU A 497 4.35 -8.18 -0.83
C GLU A 497 3.33 -7.14 -0.35
N TYR A 498 3.39 -5.91 -0.86
CA TYR A 498 2.64 -4.77 -0.32
C TYR A 498 1.87 -3.97 -1.38
N TYR A 499 1.44 -4.62 -2.47
CA TYR A 499 0.55 -3.95 -3.43
C TYR A 499 -0.75 -3.54 -2.75
N GLY A 500 -1.29 -2.40 -3.16
CA GLY A 500 -2.40 -1.70 -2.51
C GLY A 500 -2.00 -0.81 -1.32
N PHE A 501 -0.84 -1.02 -0.70
CA PHE A 501 -0.42 -0.29 0.49
C PHE A 501 0.50 0.90 0.20
N MET A 502 0.52 1.85 1.15
CA MET A 502 1.51 2.93 1.18
C MET A 502 2.94 2.39 1.24
N ASN A 503 3.14 1.25 1.92
CA ASN A 503 4.44 0.59 2.04
C ASN A 503 4.95 0.08 0.70
N GLY A 504 4.13 -0.59 -0.12
CA GLY A 504 4.54 -1.03 -1.45
C GLY A 504 4.95 0.13 -2.34
N GLY A 505 4.31 1.29 -2.18
CA GLY A 505 4.77 2.52 -2.82
C GLY A 505 6.15 2.96 -2.33
N ALA A 506 6.36 3.05 -1.01
CA ALA A 506 7.65 3.44 -0.42
C ALA A 506 8.79 2.47 -0.81
N GLN A 507 8.55 1.17 -0.69
CA GLN A 507 9.44 0.06 -1.02
C GLN A 507 9.87 0.11 -2.48
N THR A 508 8.92 0.07 -3.41
CA THR A 508 9.25 0.09 -4.85
C THR A 508 9.93 1.39 -5.26
N GLY A 509 9.66 2.50 -4.58
CA GLY A 509 10.41 3.75 -4.74
C GLY A 509 11.89 3.60 -4.37
N ARG A 510 12.19 3.04 -3.19
CA ARG A 510 13.56 2.74 -2.77
C ARG A 510 14.25 1.78 -3.74
N LEU A 511 13.60 0.68 -4.11
CA LEU A 511 14.16 -0.31 -5.05
C LEU A 511 14.44 0.32 -6.42
N ALA A 512 13.53 1.14 -6.95
CA ALA A 512 13.77 1.87 -8.20
C ALA A 512 14.99 2.81 -8.11
N ALA A 513 15.21 3.47 -6.97
CA ALA A 513 16.40 4.29 -6.73
C ALA A 513 17.69 3.44 -6.76
N GLU A 514 17.67 2.26 -6.15
CA GLU A 514 18.81 1.32 -6.16
C GLU A 514 19.13 0.85 -7.59
N VAL A 515 18.10 0.54 -8.38
CA VAL A 515 18.26 0.18 -9.81
C VAL A 515 18.93 1.32 -10.58
N VAL A 516 18.42 2.54 -10.46
CA VAL A 516 19.01 3.71 -11.14
C VAL A 516 20.46 3.93 -10.69
N ALA A 517 20.72 3.88 -9.39
CA ALA A 517 22.06 4.11 -8.83
C ALA A 517 23.07 3.06 -9.31
N SER A 518 22.67 1.78 -9.37
CA SER A 518 23.52 0.70 -9.86
C SER A 518 23.93 0.93 -11.33
N ARG A 519 23.01 1.39 -12.18
CA ARG A 519 23.26 1.68 -13.60
C ARG A 519 24.12 2.91 -13.81
N VAL A 520 23.91 3.97 -13.02
CA VAL A 520 24.79 5.14 -13.01
C VAL A 520 26.22 4.73 -12.62
N GLY A 521 26.37 3.90 -11.58
CA GLY A 521 27.66 3.37 -11.14
C GLY A 521 28.34 2.49 -12.19
N ALA A 522 27.59 1.65 -12.91
CA ALA A 522 28.10 0.81 -13.98
C ALA A 522 28.66 1.63 -15.17
N ILE A 523 28.09 2.80 -15.48
CA ILE A 523 28.63 3.71 -16.50
C ILE A 523 30.00 4.28 -16.10
N ALA A 524 30.27 4.45 -14.80
CA ALA A 524 31.57 4.91 -14.33
C ALA A 524 32.70 3.89 -14.54
N GLU A 525 32.39 2.58 -14.61
CA GLU A 525 33.39 1.53 -14.84
C GLU A 525 33.69 1.27 -16.32
N VAL A 526 32.74 1.51 -17.23
CA VAL A 526 32.86 1.15 -18.67
C VAL A 526 33.67 2.19 -19.48
N SER A 527 33.99 3.35 -18.92
CA SER A 527 34.65 4.46 -19.65
C SER A 527 36.20 4.42 -19.66
N ARG A 528 36.86 3.29 -19.31
CA ARG A 528 38.32 3.19 -19.41
C ARG A 528 38.76 2.86 -20.85
N PRO A 529 39.50 3.73 -21.55
CA PRO A 529 40.05 3.36 -22.85
C PRO A 529 41.08 2.25 -22.67
N LEU A 530 40.90 1.17 -23.43
CA LEU A 530 41.90 0.12 -23.62
C LEU A 530 43.22 0.76 -24.07
N ARG A 531 44.13 1.00 -23.12
CA ARG A 531 45.51 1.36 -23.46
C ARG A 531 46.20 0.11 -23.97
N ARG A 532 46.40 0.06 -25.28
CA ARG A 532 47.44 -0.73 -25.93
C ARG A 532 48.81 -0.35 -25.34
N ALA A 533 49.53 -1.34 -24.85
CA ALA A 533 50.97 -1.54 -25.05
C ALA A 533 51.31 -2.97 -24.62
#